data_AF-A0A177LTU3-F1
#
_entry.id   AF-A0A177LTU3-F1
#
_cell.length_a   1.000
_cell.length_b   1.000
_cell.length_c   1.000
_cell.angle_alpha   90.00
_cell.angle_beta   90.00
_cell.angle_gamma   90.00
#
_symmetry.space_group_name_H-M   'P 1'
#
loop_
_entity.id
_entity.type
_entity.pdbx_description
1 polymer ?
#
loop_
_entity_poly.entity_id
_entity_poly.type
_entity_poly.pdbx_seq_one_letter_code
_entity_poly.pdbx_strand_id
1 'polypeptide(L)'
;MIVRGSSPMTELEKIFLTSAVTICGGLLVYVVGQLLSKFLIEPTHELKKTIGEVRFNLAFYAPIIHTPISRNPERSQEAYEALMKSSCDLLARVNAIPLYSNLSSFSRGFLPSKEAIVESAVHLRRLSTYVHETDSKANDSLDTIAKQVARIEKNLGLELLE
;
A
#
# COMPACT_ATOMS: atom_id res chain seq x y z
N MET A 1 -35.02 -47.37 30.34
CA MET A 1 -34.02 -46.65 29.54
C MET A 1 -34.69 -46.29 28.23
N ILE A 2 -35.25 -45.08 28.12
CA ILE A 2 -36.07 -44.65 26.98
C ILE A 2 -35.14 -44.26 25.83
N VAL A 3 -35.14 -45.07 24.78
CA VAL A 3 -34.52 -44.75 23.49
C VAL A 3 -35.34 -43.60 22.88
N ARG A 4 -34.75 -42.41 22.89
CA ARG A 4 -35.34 -41.20 22.28
C ARG A 4 -35.33 -41.40 20.77
N GLY A 5 -36.48 -41.75 20.22
CA GLY A 5 -36.69 -41.94 18.79
C GLY A 5 -36.32 -40.69 18.01
N SER A 6 -35.35 -40.83 17.11
CA SER A 6 -35.16 -39.92 15.99
C SER A 6 -36.32 -40.14 15.04
N SER A 7 -37.25 -39.18 14.91
CA SER A 7 -38.25 -39.24 13.84
C SER A 7 -37.53 -39.31 12.48
N PRO A 8 -37.98 -40.15 11.54
CA PRO A 8 -37.46 -40.13 10.18
C PRO A 8 -37.88 -38.80 9.54
N MET A 9 -36.91 -37.96 9.17
CA MET A 9 -37.19 -36.76 8.36
C MET A 9 -37.95 -37.18 7.11
N THR A 10 -39.03 -36.47 6.81
CA THR A 10 -39.78 -36.69 5.57
C THR A 10 -38.88 -36.38 4.37
N GLU A 11 -39.03 -37.11 3.27
CA GLU A 11 -38.18 -36.91 2.07
C GLU A 11 -38.24 -35.46 1.55
N LEU A 12 -39.39 -34.81 1.72
CA LEU A 12 -39.57 -33.39 1.39
C LEU A 12 -38.72 -32.46 2.27
N GLU A 13 -38.63 -32.72 3.59
CA GLU A 13 -37.76 -31.95 4.48
C GLU A 13 -36.28 -32.11 4.11
N LYS A 14 -35.85 -33.32 3.72
CA LYS A 14 -34.47 -33.57 3.26
C LYS A 14 -34.15 -32.78 1.99
N ILE A 15 -35.06 -32.79 1.02
CA ILE A 15 -34.91 -32.04 -0.23
C ILE A 15 -34.82 -30.54 0.06
N PHE A 16 -35.71 -30.02 0.92
CA PHE A 16 -35.72 -28.61 1.30
C PHE A 16 -34.47 -28.18 2.08
N LEU A 17 -34.00 -29.01 3.02
CA LEU A 17 -32.77 -28.74 3.75
C LEU A 17 -31.56 -28.75 2.82
N THR A 18 -31.50 -29.70 1.89
CA THR A 18 -30.38 -29.79 0.93
C THR A 18 -30.34 -28.58 0.00
N SER A 19 -31.49 -28.16 -0.52
CA SER A 19 -31.57 -26.96 -1.37
C SER A 19 -31.25 -25.70 -0.58
N ALA A 20 -31.77 -25.55 0.64
CA ALA A 20 -31.45 -24.43 1.52
C ALA A 20 -29.95 -24.36 1.84
N VAL A 21 -29.31 -25.49 2.18
CA VAL A 21 -27.85 -25.55 2.41
C VAL A 21 -27.07 -25.15 1.16
N THR A 22 -27.51 -25.58 -0.02
CA THR A 22 -26.83 -25.24 -1.28
C THR A 22 -26.92 -23.75 -1.59
N ILE A 23 -28.12 -23.16 -1.44
CA ILE A 23 -28.37 -21.73 -1.67
C ILE A 23 -27.59 -20.90 -0.64
N CYS A 24 -27.69 -21.23 0.65
CA CYS A 24 -26.96 -20.56 1.71
C CYS A 24 -25.45 -20.71 1.54
N GLY A 25 -24.97 -21.89 1.14
CA GLY A 25 -23.56 -22.14 0.84
C GLY A 25 -23.06 -21.25 -0.30
N GLY A 26 -23.81 -21.16 -1.40
CA GLY A 26 -23.50 -20.26 -2.51
C GLY A 26 -23.46 -18.79 -2.09
N LEU A 27 -24.44 -18.34 -1.30
CA LEU A 27 -24.48 -16.97 -0.77
C LEU A 27 -23.30 -16.69 0.16
N LEU A 28 -22.95 -17.62 1.04
CA LEU A 28 -21.80 -17.48 1.96
C LEU A 28 -20.49 -17.36 1.18
N VAL A 29 -20.26 -18.23 0.20
CA VAL A 29 -19.07 -18.16 -0.66
C VAL A 29 -19.02 -16.82 -1.40
N TYR A 30 -20.15 -16.38 -1.95
CA TYR A 30 -20.25 -15.08 -2.63
C TYR A 30 -19.89 -13.92 -1.70
N VAL A 31 -20.51 -13.86 -0.51
CA VAL A 31 -20.28 -12.79 0.48
C VAL A 31 -18.81 -12.78 0.91
N VAL A 32 -18.23 -13.94 1.23
CA VAL A 32 -16.80 -14.04 1.59
C VAL A 32 -15.91 -13.56 0.45
N GLY A 33 -16.19 -13.96 -0.80
CA GLY A 33 -15.46 -13.48 -1.97
C GLY A 33 -15.54 -11.96 -2.15
N GLN A 34 -16.72 -11.39 -1.93
CA GLN A 34 -16.95 -9.94 -1.99
C GLN A 34 -16.15 -9.20 -0.92
N LEU A 35 -16.16 -9.72 0.32
CA LEU A 35 -15.36 -9.19 1.42
C LEU A 35 -13.86 -9.24 1.09
N LEU A 36 -13.34 -10.38 0.63
CA LEU A 36 -11.93 -10.50 0.26
C LEU A 36 -11.55 -9.51 -0.85
N SER A 37 -12.41 -9.33 -1.84
CA SER A 37 -12.18 -8.37 -2.93
C SER A 37 -12.11 -6.93 -2.44
N LYS A 38 -13.10 -6.50 -1.66
CA LYS A 38 -13.22 -5.11 -1.16
C LYS A 38 -12.24 -4.76 -0.05
N PHE A 39 -11.90 -5.70 0.81
CA PHE A 39 -11.04 -5.43 1.97
C PHE A 39 -9.57 -5.79 1.77
N LEU A 40 -9.24 -6.64 0.79
CA LEU A 40 -7.84 -7.03 0.55
C LEU A 40 -7.38 -6.66 -0.86
N ILE A 41 -8.08 -7.10 -1.91
CA ILE A 41 -7.59 -6.98 -3.29
C ILE A 41 -7.55 -5.50 -3.72
N GLU A 42 -8.69 -4.81 -3.64
CA GLU A 42 -8.83 -3.41 -4.04
C GLU A 42 -7.87 -2.47 -3.27
N PRO A 43 -7.83 -2.48 -1.93
CA PRO A 43 -6.93 -1.56 -1.21
C PRO A 43 -5.45 -1.93 -1.36
N THR A 44 -5.10 -3.21 -1.59
CA THR A 44 -3.73 -3.61 -1.93
C THR A 44 -3.32 -3.11 -3.31
N HIS A 45 -4.21 -3.20 -4.30
CA HIS A 45 -3.97 -2.66 -5.64
C HIS A 45 -3.75 -1.14 -5.58
N GLU A 46 -4.60 -0.43 -4.84
CA GLU A 46 -4.47 1.01 -4.63
C GLU A 46 -3.17 1.38 -3.92
N LEU A 47 -2.71 0.60 -2.94
CA LEU A 47 -1.39 0.83 -2.33
C LEU A 47 -0.26 0.65 -3.35
N LYS A 48 -0.29 -0.40 -4.18
CA LYS A 48 0.72 -0.62 -5.23
C LYS A 48 0.74 0.49 -6.25
N LYS A 49 -0.42 1.00 -6.64
CA LYS A 49 -0.53 2.16 -7.52
C LYS A 49 0.21 3.37 -6.94
N THR A 50 0.02 3.66 -5.65
CA THR A 50 0.71 4.78 -5.01
C THR A 50 2.20 4.55 -4.81
N ILE A 51 2.64 3.31 -4.59
CA ILE A 51 4.07 2.98 -4.64
C ILE A 51 4.64 3.29 -6.04
N GLY A 52 3.90 2.99 -7.11
CA GLY A 52 4.25 3.38 -8.47
C GLY A 52 4.28 4.90 -8.69
N GLU A 53 3.32 5.64 -8.13
CA GLU A 53 3.29 7.11 -8.17
C GLU A 53 4.48 7.73 -7.43
N VAL A 54 4.92 7.13 -6.32
CA VAL A 54 6.14 7.54 -5.62
C VAL A 54 7.35 7.38 -6.54
N ARG A 55 7.51 6.21 -7.20
CA ARG A 55 8.59 5.98 -8.16
C ARG A 55 8.55 7.01 -9.28
N PHE A 56 7.37 7.28 -9.85
CA PHE A 56 7.19 8.28 -10.88
C PHE A 56 7.64 9.67 -10.40
N ASN A 57 7.20 10.11 -9.22
CA ASN A 57 7.56 11.42 -8.68
C ASN A 57 9.06 11.54 -8.40
N LEU A 58 9.70 10.49 -7.87
CA LEU A 58 11.15 10.46 -7.66
C LEU A 58 11.91 10.59 -8.99
N ALA A 59 11.50 9.86 -10.03
CA ALA A 59 12.13 9.92 -11.35
C ALA A 59 11.86 11.26 -12.05
N PHE A 60 10.62 11.74 -12.03
CA PHE A 60 10.21 12.96 -12.72
C PHE A 60 10.88 14.20 -12.14
N TYR A 61 10.99 14.27 -10.81
CA TYR A 61 11.67 15.38 -10.13
C TYR A 61 13.15 15.09 -9.83
N ALA A 62 13.73 14.02 -10.37
CA ALA A 62 15.14 13.67 -10.18
C ALA A 62 16.10 14.85 -10.44
N PRO A 63 15.92 15.68 -11.50
CA PRO A 63 16.80 16.83 -11.72
C PRO A 63 16.76 17.86 -10.59
N ILE A 64 15.59 18.08 -9.98
CA ILE A 64 15.40 19.04 -8.88
C ILE A 64 15.92 18.44 -7.56
N ILE A 65 15.75 17.13 -7.39
CA ILE A 65 16.18 16.37 -6.21
C ILE A 65 17.71 16.29 -6.15
N HIS A 66 18.34 15.82 -7.22
CA HIS A 66 19.78 15.50 -7.26
C HIS A 66 20.67 16.67 -7.69
N THR A 67 20.12 17.69 -8.35
CA THR A 67 20.91 18.81 -8.87
C THR A 67 20.40 20.14 -8.29
N PRO A 68 21.02 20.65 -7.20
CA PRO A 68 20.66 21.92 -6.59
C PRO A 68 20.68 23.11 -7.56
N ILE A 69 21.57 23.07 -8.56
CA ILE A 69 21.71 24.10 -9.60
C ILE A 69 20.47 24.18 -10.51
N SER A 70 19.72 23.09 -10.66
CA SER A 70 18.51 23.03 -11.48
C SER A 70 17.25 23.51 -10.74
N ARG A 71 17.36 23.93 -9.48
CA ARG A 71 16.21 24.33 -8.65
C ARG A 71 15.70 25.71 -9.07
N ASN A 72 14.49 25.71 -9.60
CA ASN A 72 13.65 26.91 -9.75
C ASN A 72 12.62 26.89 -8.59
N PRO A 73 12.34 28.03 -7.91
CA PRO A 73 11.31 28.12 -6.87
C PRO A 73 9.97 27.44 -7.22
N GLU A 74 9.48 27.64 -8.46
CA GLU A 74 8.21 27.06 -8.92
C GLU A 74 8.30 25.52 -9.01
N ARG A 75 9.30 25.00 -9.72
CA ARG A 75 9.53 23.55 -9.86
C ARG A 75 9.86 22.88 -8.53
N SER A 76 10.53 23.59 -7.62
CA SER A 76 10.87 23.09 -6.28
C SER A 76 9.62 23.02 -5.40
N GLN A 77 8.69 23.96 -5.54
CA GLN A 77 7.38 23.90 -4.89
C GLN A 77 6.53 22.73 -5.43
N GLU A 78 6.48 22.54 -6.75
CA GLU A 78 5.79 21.40 -7.36
C GLU A 78 6.34 20.05 -6.87
N ALA A 79 7.67 19.92 -6.84
CA ALA A 79 8.35 18.73 -6.33
C ALA A 79 8.07 18.51 -4.84
N TYR A 80 8.10 19.58 -4.03
CA TYR A 80 7.76 19.53 -2.61
C TYR A 80 6.34 18.99 -2.40
N GLU A 81 5.36 19.54 -3.12
CA GLU A 81 3.96 19.14 -3.01
C GLU A 81 3.75 17.69 -3.46
N ALA A 82 4.36 17.29 -4.57
CA ALA A 82 4.27 15.92 -5.08
C ALA A 82 4.84 14.91 -4.09
N LEU A 83 6.02 15.15 -3.53
CA LEU A 83 6.66 14.27 -2.55
C LEU A 83 5.88 14.22 -1.22
N MET A 84 5.36 15.36 -0.78
CA MET A 84 4.55 15.45 0.44
C MET A 84 3.22 14.72 0.27
N LYS A 85 2.56 14.88 -0.89
CA LYS A 85 1.36 14.15 -1.23
C LYS A 85 1.62 12.64 -1.26
N SER A 86 2.68 12.20 -1.93
CA SER A 86 3.08 10.78 -1.93
C SER A 86 3.32 10.22 -0.53
N SER A 87 3.95 10.99 0.37
CA SER A 87 4.12 10.61 1.78
C SER A 87 2.77 10.40 2.48
N CYS A 88 1.84 11.34 2.33
CA CYS A 88 0.51 11.24 2.93
C CYS A 88 -0.32 10.09 2.34
N ASP A 89 -0.29 9.91 1.02
CA ASP A 89 -1.06 8.87 0.33
C ASP A 89 -0.57 7.46 0.71
N LEU A 90 0.75 7.26 0.84
CA LEU A 90 1.31 5.99 1.34
C LEU A 90 0.77 5.65 2.74
N LEU A 91 0.77 6.64 3.65
CA LEU A 91 0.27 6.45 5.01
C LEU A 91 -1.25 6.21 5.04
N ALA A 92 -2.02 6.92 4.21
CA ALA A 92 -3.46 6.75 4.14
C ALA A 92 -3.81 5.34 3.63
N ARG A 93 -3.16 4.90 2.55
CA ARG A 93 -3.46 3.62 1.88
C ARG A 93 -3.01 2.42 2.71
N VAL A 94 -1.84 2.48 3.36
CA VAL A 94 -1.38 1.36 4.21
C VAL A 94 -2.26 1.19 5.45
N ASN A 95 -2.79 2.28 6.00
CA ASN A 95 -3.69 2.21 7.16
C ASN A 95 -5.14 1.86 6.79
N ALA A 96 -5.54 2.02 5.53
CA ALA A 96 -6.84 1.60 5.03
C ALA A 96 -6.96 0.06 4.87
N ILE A 97 -5.84 -0.66 4.76
CA ILE A 97 -5.86 -2.11 4.59
C ILE A 97 -5.99 -2.80 5.98
N PRO A 98 -7.10 -3.49 6.26
CA PRO A 98 -7.24 -4.25 7.51
C PRO A 98 -6.23 -5.39 7.56
N LEU A 99 -5.68 -5.65 8.74
CA LEU A 99 -4.73 -6.75 8.99
C LEU A 99 -3.50 -6.75 8.05
N TYR A 100 -3.08 -5.57 7.57
CA TYR A 100 -1.96 -5.43 6.64
C TYR A 100 -0.69 -6.16 7.11
N SER A 101 -0.37 -6.12 8.40
CA SER A 101 0.81 -6.81 8.96
C SER A 101 0.79 -8.33 8.73
N ASN A 102 -0.40 -8.94 8.78
CA ASN A 102 -0.56 -10.37 8.51
C ASN A 102 -0.48 -10.63 7.01
N LEU A 103 -1.08 -9.75 6.21
CA LEU A 103 -1.09 -9.85 4.75
C LEU A 103 0.33 -9.70 4.17
N SER A 104 1.10 -8.72 4.64
CA SER A 104 2.48 -8.48 4.19
C SER A 104 3.37 -9.67 4.54
N SER A 105 3.24 -10.21 5.76
CA SER A 105 3.94 -11.42 6.19
C SER A 105 3.60 -12.65 5.34
N PHE A 106 2.33 -12.80 4.96
CA PHE A 106 1.88 -13.88 4.08
C PHE A 106 2.39 -13.71 2.64
N SER A 107 2.59 -12.47 2.18
CA SER A 107 2.85 -12.14 0.79
C SER A 107 4.27 -12.48 0.27
N ARG A 108 5.15 -13.10 1.07
CA ARG A 108 6.52 -13.56 0.71
C ARG A 108 7.28 -12.61 -0.22
N GLY A 109 7.24 -11.30 0.08
CA GLY A 109 7.96 -10.26 -0.67
C GLY A 109 7.16 -9.54 -1.77
N PHE A 110 5.90 -9.90 -2.01
CA PHE A 110 5.05 -9.18 -2.97
C PHE A 110 4.59 -7.81 -2.46
N LEU A 111 4.55 -7.60 -1.14
CA LEU A 111 4.25 -6.34 -0.49
C LEU A 111 5.35 -5.98 0.53
N PRO A 112 5.75 -4.69 0.60
CA PRO A 112 6.65 -4.23 1.64
C PRO A 112 5.99 -4.31 3.04
N SER A 113 6.79 -4.31 4.10
CA SER A 113 6.24 -4.28 5.46
C SER A 113 5.61 -2.92 5.76
N LYS A 114 4.70 -2.88 6.74
CA LYS A 114 4.05 -1.63 7.16
C LYS A 114 5.10 -0.61 7.61
N GLU A 115 6.08 -1.10 8.35
CA GLU A 115 7.18 -0.33 8.91
C GLU A 115 8.02 0.28 7.78
N ALA A 116 8.32 -0.50 6.74
CA ALA A 116 9.06 -0.01 5.57
C ALA A 116 8.29 1.08 4.81
N ILE A 117 6.97 0.94 4.64
CA ILE A 117 6.14 1.98 4.02
C ILE A 117 6.12 3.26 4.85
N VAL A 118 5.94 3.14 6.16
CA VAL A 118 5.92 4.29 7.08
C VAL A 118 7.28 4.99 7.09
N GLU A 119 8.38 4.23 7.12
CA GLU A 119 9.73 4.77 7.04
C GLU A 119 9.98 5.48 5.71
N SER A 120 9.55 4.91 4.58
CA SER A 120 9.60 5.57 3.27
C SER A 120 8.80 6.87 3.23
N ALA A 121 7.61 6.90 3.84
CA ALA A 121 6.81 8.12 3.93
C ALA A 121 7.53 9.21 4.74
N VAL A 122 8.23 8.86 5.83
CA VAL A 122 9.05 9.80 6.61
C VAL A 122 10.23 10.31 5.78
N HIS A 123 10.92 9.42 5.06
CA HIS A 123 12.01 9.78 4.17
C HIS A 123 11.57 10.71 3.04
N LEU A 124 10.41 10.48 2.44
CA LEU A 124 9.80 11.38 1.43
C LEU A 124 9.53 12.77 1.99
N ARG A 125 9.02 12.85 3.22
CA ARG A 125 8.78 14.14 3.91
C ARG A 125 10.08 14.90 4.16
N ARG A 126 11.13 14.21 4.57
CA ARG A 126 12.45 14.83 4.75
C ARG A 126 13.02 15.30 3.41
N LEU A 127 12.88 14.47 2.37
CA LEU A 127 13.31 14.80 1.03
C LEU A 127 12.60 16.03 0.47
N SER A 128 11.28 16.16 0.69
CA SER A 128 10.53 17.33 0.23
C SER A 128 11.05 18.61 0.88
N THR A 129 11.34 18.62 2.18
CA THR A 129 11.95 19.77 2.86
C THR A 129 13.30 20.16 2.22
N TYR A 130 14.15 19.19 1.91
CA TYR A 130 15.44 19.45 1.25
C TYR A 130 15.29 20.03 -0.15
N VAL A 131 14.25 19.65 -0.89
CA VAL A 131 13.97 20.19 -2.23
C VAL A 131 13.54 21.66 -2.15
N HIS A 132 12.88 22.07 -1.07
CA HIS A 132 12.44 23.45 -0.86
C HIS A 132 13.54 24.36 -0.28
N GLU A 133 14.54 23.81 0.42
CA GLU A 133 15.68 24.59 0.90
C GLU A 133 16.53 25.13 -0.27
N THR A 134 16.57 26.45 -0.38
CA THR A 134 17.17 27.20 -1.49
C THR A 134 18.34 28.05 -0.98
N ASP A 135 19.43 27.46 -0.45
CA ASP A 135 20.74 28.13 -0.38
C ASP A 135 21.90 27.21 0.10
N SER A 136 23.15 27.66 -0.18
CA SER A 136 24.54 27.20 0.08
C SER A 136 24.90 25.93 0.89
N LYS A 137 23.98 25.33 1.67
CA LYS A 137 24.14 24.02 2.35
C LYS A 137 23.81 22.82 1.45
N ALA A 138 23.36 23.05 0.22
CA ALA A 138 22.90 22.01 -0.70
C ALA A 138 24.01 21.10 -1.29
N ASN A 139 25.27 21.53 -1.25
CA ASN A 139 26.38 20.73 -1.81
C ASN A 139 26.90 19.64 -0.85
N ASP A 140 26.74 19.83 0.47
CA ASP A 140 27.16 18.85 1.48
C ASP A 140 26.08 17.77 1.74
N SER A 141 24.90 17.94 1.14
CA SER A 141 23.71 17.10 1.36
C SER A 141 23.37 16.17 0.19
N LEU A 142 24.14 16.17 -0.90
CA LEU A 142 23.91 15.29 -2.06
C LEU A 142 23.96 13.80 -1.68
N ASP A 143 24.95 13.41 -0.89
CA ASP A 143 25.07 12.04 -0.36
C ASP A 143 23.89 11.71 0.58
N THR A 144 23.41 12.69 1.35
CA THR A 144 22.25 12.50 2.22
C THR A 144 20.97 12.30 1.40
N ILE A 145 20.77 13.07 0.34
CA ILE A 145 19.63 12.96 -0.59
C ILE A 145 19.66 11.61 -1.31
N ALA A 146 20.79 11.22 -1.89
CA ALA A 146 20.96 9.93 -2.55
C ALA A 146 20.67 8.77 -1.56
N LYS A 147 21.14 8.87 -0.31
CA LYS A 147 20.82 7.89 0.74
C LYS A 147 19.33 7.87 1.08
N GLN A 148 18.62 9.00 1.10
CA GLN A 148 17.18 9.01 1.33
C GLN A 148 16.44 8.30 0.19
N VAL A 149 16.77 8.62 -1.07
CA VAL A 149 16.15 8.02 -2.27
C VAL A 149 16.39 6.51 -2.28
N ALA A 150 17.63 6.06 -2.09
CA ALA A 150 17.96 4.64 -2.05
C ALA A 150 17.25 3.88 -0.93
N ARG A 151 17.04 4.51 0.23
CA ARG A 151 16.24 3.91 1.32
C ARG A 151 14.78 3.78 0.94
N ILE A 152 14.18 4.80 0.33
CA ILE A 152 12.78 4.77 -0.13
C ILE A 152 12.62 3.64 -1.16
N GLU A 153 13.50 3.57 -2.15
CA GLU A 153 13.47 2.55 -3.20
C GLU A 153 13.59 1.14 -2.61
N LYS A 154 14.60 0.91 -1.76
CA LYS A 154 14.81 -0.37 -1.08
C LYS A 154 13.59 -0.78 -0.23
N ASN A 155 13.07 0.14 0.57
CA ASN A 155 11.95 -0.14 1.47
C ASN A 155 10.65 -0.42 0.72
N LEU A 156 10.44 0.20 -0.43
CA LEU A 156 9.27 -0.01 -1.27
C LEU A 156 9.44 -1.14 -2.30
N GLY A 157 10.63 -1.76 -2.38
CA GLY A 157 10.94 -2.79 -3.37
C GLY A 157 10.95 -2.27 -4.80
N LEU A 158 11.34 -1.01 -4.99
CA LEU A 158 11.49 -0.39 -6.31
C LEU A 158 12.86 -0.75 -6.89
N GLU A 159 12.92 -0.91 -8.21
CA GLU A 159 14.20 -0.92 -8.92
C GLU A 159 14.85 0.46 -8.80
N LEU A 160 16.16 0.47 -8.57
CA LEU A 160 16.96 1.69 -8.50
C LEU A 160 16.81 2.47 -9.81
N LEU A 161 16.58 3.77 -9.71
CA LEU A 161 16.64 4.67 -10.86
C LEU A 161 18.12 4.83 -11.27
N GLU A 162 18.54 4.16 -12.35
CA GLU A 162 19.85 4.32 -12.99
C GLU A 162 20.01 5.70 -13.67
#